data_AF-A0A6G6V524-F1
#
_entry.id   AF-A0A6G6V524-F1
#
_cell.length_a   1.000
_cell.length_b   1.000
_cell.length_c   1.000
_cell.angle_alpha   90.00
_cell.angle_beta   90.00
_cell.angle_gamma   90.00
#
_symmetry.space_group_name_H-M   'P 1'
#
loop_
_entity.id
_entity.type
_entity.pdbx_description
1 polymer ?
#
loop_
_entity_poly.entity_id
_entity_poly.type
_entity_poly.pdbx_seq_one_letter_code
_entity_poly.pdbx_strand_id
1 'polypeptide(L)'
;MKTRAYVGLGSNLDAPAEQLRSALQALDQVDSTRLVAASALYTSDSLLPGQPRYTNAVAALDTALPPLALLDALQAIENDQGRVRKERWGPRTLDLDILLFGDQVLDEPRLKVPHYHMHARPFVLYPLAELVPGDFRLADGRALAQLLADCPFVGLERL
;
A
#
# COMPACT_ATOMS: atom_id res chain seq x y z
N MET A 1 15.26 -17.19 3.57
CA MET A 1 14.83 -16.90 2.18
C MET A 1 14.07 -15.57 2.21
N LYS A 2 14.28 -14.67 1.25
CA LYS A 2 13.57 -13.38 1.21
C LYS A 2 12.28 -13.52 0.39
N THR A 3 11.22 -12.83 0.82
CA THR A 3 9.91 -12.80 0.18
C THR A 3 9.62 -11.39 -0.30
N ARG A 4 9.12 -11.25 -1.54
CA ARG A 4 8.66 -9.98 -2.09
C ARG A 4 7.30 -9.62 -1.49
N ALA A 5 7.19 -8.49 -0.81
CA ALA A 5 5.94 -7.90 -0.37
C ALA A 5 5.63 -6.63 -1.15
N TYR A 6 4.34 -6.32 -1.33
CA TYR A 6 3.89 -5.05 -1.87
C TYR A 6 3.08 -4.32 -0.80
N VAL A 7 3.46 -3.09 -0.50
CA VAL A 7 2.85 -2.26 0.54
C VAL A 7 2.21 -1.04 -0.12
N GLY A 8 0.93 -0.81 0.15
CA GLY A 8 0.23 0.42 -0.24
C GLY A 8 0.51 1.51 0.78
N LEU A 9 0.76 2.72 0.30
CA LEU A 9 0.98 3.91 1.10
C LEU A 9 -0.11 4.93 0.81
N GLY A 10 -0.64 5.59 1.83
CA GLY A 10 -1.65 6.63 1.67
C GLY A 10 -1.51 7.73 2.73
N SER A 11 -1.67 8.98 2.32
CA SER A 11 -1.69 10.14 3.24
C SER A 11 -2.60 11.23 2.69
N ASN A 12 -3.29 11.96 3.57
CA ASN A 12 -4.04 13.17 3.19
C ASN A 12 -3.89 14.32 4.20
N LEU A 13 -2.94 14.23 5.12
CA LEU A 13 -2.62 15.27 6.11
C LEU A 13 -1.12 15.57 6.09
N ASP A 14 -0.75 16.75 6.61
CA ASP A 14 0.63 17.12 6.97
C ASP A 14 1.67 16.86 5.88
N ALA A 15 1.48 17.50 4.72
CA ALA A 15 2.28 17.34 3.50
C ALA A 15 2.33 15.90 2.98
N PRO A 16 1.23 15.39 2.38
CA PRO A 16 1.10 13.97 2.02
C PRO A 16 2.22 13.36 1.18
N ALA A 17 2.75 14.12 0.21
CA ALA A 17 3.85 13.65 -0.62
C ALA A 17 5.16 13.50 0.20
N GLU A 18 5.39 14.37 1.18
CA GLU A 18 6.54 14.28 2.09
C GLU A 18 6.36 13.11 3.06
N GLN A 19 5.15 12.91 3.60
CA GLN A 19 4.82 11.74 4.43
C GLN A 19 5.15 10.42 3.71
N LEU A 20 4.77 10.30 2.42
CA LEU A 20 5.07 9.12 1.62
C LEU A 20 6.57 8.97 1.35
N ARG A 21 7.30 10.06 1.07
CA ARG A 21 8.77 10.00 0.88
C ARG A 21 9.49 9.56 2.15
N SER A 22 9.09 10.10 3.30
CA SER A 22 9.63 9.70 4.62
C SER A 22 9.30 8.24 4.93
N ALA A 23 8.08 7.79 4.62
CA ALA A 23 7.69 6.41 4.82
C ALA A 23 8.52 5.44 3.97
N LEU A 24 8.79 5.78 2.70
CA LEU A 24 9.68 4.98 1.84
C LEU A 24 11.10 4.88 2.41
N GLN A 25 11.63 5.97 2.95
CA GLN A 25 12.93 5.94 3.65
C GLN A 25 12.89 5.05 4.88
N ALA A 26 11.86 5.19 5.72
CA ALA A 26 11.68 4.39 6.92
C ALA A 26 11.54 2.89 6.61
N LEU A 27 10.80 2.54 5.55
CA LEU A 27 10.67 1.16 5.07
C LEU A 27 12.02 0.54 4.70
N ASP A 28 12.92 1.29 4.07
CA ASP A 28 14.26 0.80 3.71
C ASP A 28 15.19 0.64 4.95
N GLN A 29 14.84 1.26 6.07
CA GLN A 29 15.57 1.12 7.34
C GLN A 29 15.01 0.02 8.25
N VAL A 30 13.90 -0.64 7.89
CA VAL A 30 13.38 -1.76 8.70
C VAL A 30 14.31 -2.96 8.60
N ASP A 31 14.73 -3.48 9.75
CA ASP A 31 15.61 -4.64 9.83
C ASP A 31 15.08 -5.82 9.02
N SER A 32 16.00 -6.51 8.32
CA SER A 32 15.68 -7.66 7.48
C SER A 32 14.75 -7.37 6.29
N THR A 33 14.54 -6.10 5.95
CA THR A 33 13.83 -5.67 4.75
C THR A 33 14.77 -4.90 3.81
N ARG A 34 14.31 -4.63 2.59
CA ARG A 34 14.95 -3.74 1.63
C ARG A 34 13.89 -3.18 0.70
N LEU A 35 13.89 -1.87 0.48
CA LEU A 35 13.09 -1.25 -0.57
C LEU A 35 13.66 -1.60 -1.94
N VAL A 36 12.85 -2.24 -2.77
CA VAL A 36 13.24 -2.66 -4.13
C VAL A 36 12.84 -1.61 -5.16
N ALA A 37 11.61 -1.12 -5.06
CA ALA A 37 11.06 -0.10 -5.95
C ALA A 37 9.87 0.59 -5.29
N ALA A 38 9.51 1.76 -5.80
CA ALA A 38 8.28 2.46 -5.48
C ALA A 38 7.66 2.98 -6.78
N SER A 39 6.32 3.00 -6.84
CA SER A 39 5.58 3.59 -7.95
C SER A 39 5.73 5.11 -7.97
N ALA A 40 5.19 5.76 -9.00
CA ALA A 40 4.85 7.18 -8.91
C ALA A 40 3.86 7.46 -7.79
N LEU A 41 3.75 8.75 -7.43
CA LEU A 41 2.73 9.24 -6.54
C LEU A 41 1.44 9.47 -7.32
N TYR A 42 0.32 9.18 -6.69
CA TYR A 42 -1.00 9.35 -7.26
C TYR A 42 -1.92 10.11 -6.33
N THR A 43 -2.63 11.11 -6.84
CA THR A 43 -3.68 11.81 -6.10
C THR A 43 -5.04 11.18 -6.36
N SER A 44 -5.80 10.90 -5.31
CA SER A 44 -7.17 10.36 -5.41
C SER A 44 -8.13 11.09 -4.48
N ASP A 45 -9.42 11.06 -4.83
CA ASP A 45 -10.46 11.51 -3.90
C ASP A 45 -10.52 10.61 -2.65
N SER A 46 -10.94 11.19 -1.52
CA SER A 46 -11.22 10.42 -0.33
C SER A 46 -12.47 9.54 -0.52
N LEU A 47 -12.49 8.40 0.15
CA LEU A 47 -13.68 7.53 0.19
C LEU A 47 -14.85 8.17 0.94
N LEU A 48 -14.57 9.11 1.84
CA LEU A 48 -15.59 9.86 2.58
C LEU A 48 -15.61 11.32 2.10
N PRO A 49 -16.81 11.92 1.95
CA PRO A 49 -16.94 13.32 1.53
C PRO A 49 -16.37 14.28 2.58
N GLY A 50 -15.89 15.44 2.12
CA GLY A 50 -15.43 16.53 3.00
C GLY A 50 -14.01 16.36 3.55
N GLN A 51 -13.24 15.38 3.07
CA GLN A 51 -11.83 15.21 3.43
C GLN A 51 -10.90 15.68 2.30
N PRO A 52 -9.66 16.10 2.62
CA PRO A 52 -8.63 16.33 1.60
C PRO A 52 -8.37 15.08 0.76
N ARG A 53 -7.97 15.29 -0.50
CA ARG A 53 -7.53 14.22 -1.41
C ARG A 53 -6.31 13.51 -0.85
N TYR A 54 -6.21 12.21 -1.13
CA TYR A 54 -5.07 11.39 -0.72
C TYR A 54 -3.95 11.46 -1.75
N THR A 55 -2.71 11.43 -1.28
CA THR A 55 -1.57 10.97 -2.07
C THR A 55 -1.32 9.51 -1.75
N ASN A 56 -1.20 8.69 -2.78
CA ASN A 56 -1.07 7.24 -2.70
C ASN A 56 0.16 6.77 -3.49
N ALA A 57 0.74 5.66 -3.07
CA ALA A 57 1.79 4.95 -3.80
C ALA A 57 1.79 3.47 -3.43
N VAL A 58 2.55 2.66 -4.17
CA VAL A 58 2.88 1.28 -3.78
C VAL A 58 4.40 1.13 -3.73
N ALA A 59 4.88 0.42 -2.71
CA ALA A 59 6.27 0.02 -2.56
C ALA A 59 6.42 -1.50 -2.71
N ALA A 60 7.48 -1.92 -3.38
CA ALA A 60 7.94 -3.30 -3.43
C ALA A 60 9.09 -3.49 -2.44
N LEU A 61 8.97 -4.45 -1.52
CA LEU A 61 9.95 -4.76 -0.49
C LEU A 61 10.42 -6.20 -0.61
N ASP A 62 11.71 -6.47 -0.46
CA ASP A 62 12.20 -7.83 -0.19
C ASP A 62 12.46 -7.98 1.31
N THR A 63 11.75 -8.89 1.98
CA THR A 63 11.82 -9.06 3.44
C THR A 63 12.05 -10.49 3.87
N ALA A 64 12.76 -10.69 4.97
CA ALA A 64 12.84 -11.98 5.68
C ALA A 64 11.93 -12.03 6.92
N LEU A 65 11.21 -10.95 7.23
CA LEU A 65 10.24 -10.91 8.32
C LEU A 65 9.01 -11.76 7.99
N PRO A 66 8.42 -12.47 8.96
CA PRO A 66 7.08 -13.03 8.81
C PRO A 66 6.01 -11.94 8.55
N PRO A 67 4.87 -12.26 7.92
CA PRO A 67 3.85 -11.27 7.56
C PRO A 67 3.35 -10.40 8.73
N LEU A 68 3.11 -11.00 9.89
CA LEU A 68 2.66 -10.26 11.08
C LEU A 68 3.76 -9.37 11.67
N ALA A 69 5.02 -9.79 11.58
CA ALA A 69 6.15 -8.96 12.02
C ALA A 69 6.37 -7.77 11.07
N LEU A 70 6.17 -7.97 9.76
CA LEU A 70 6.13 -6.84 8.82
C LEU A 70 4.98 -5.89 9.17
N LEU A 71 3.78 -6.41 9.45
CA LEU A 71 2.63 -5.58 9.86
C LEU A 71 2.95 -4.74 11.10
N ASP A 72 3.59 -5.33 12.11
CA ASP A 72 4.00 -4.62 13.32
C ASP A 72 5.01 -3.49 13.01
N ALA A 73 5.97 -3.74 12.11
CA ALA A 73 6.93 -2.72 11.67
C ALA A 73 6.26 -1.57 10.90
N LEU A 74 5.29 -1.86 10.03
CA LEU A 74 4.50 -0.84 9.33
C LEU A 74 3.72 0.03 10.32
N GLN A 75 3.08 -0.59 11.31
CA GLN A 75 2.34 0.12 12.35
C GLN A 75 3.25 1.01 13.22
N ALA A 76 4.49 0.60 13.45
CA ALA A 76 5.48 1.44 14.13
C ALA A 76 5.80 2.71 13.32
N ILE A 77 6.07 2.57 12.02
CA ILE A 77 6.32 3.71 11.12
C ILE A 77 5.13 4.68 11.10
N GLU A 78 3.91 4.16 11.03
CA GLU A 78 2.71 4.99 11.09
C GLU A 78 2.62 5.80 12.39
N ASN A 79 2.90 5.17 13.52
CA ASN A 79 2.85 5.84 14.83
C ASN A 79 3.95 6.91 14.94
N ASP A 80 5.16 6.62 14.46
CA ASP A 80 6.28 7.56 14.43
C ASP A 80 6.00 8.76 13.50
N GLN A 81 5.24 8.54 12.43
CA GLN A 81 4.72 9.58 11.52
C GLN A 81 3.37 10.18 12.00
N GLY A 82 3.03 10.02 13.27
CA GLY A 82 1.94 10.76 13.92
C GLY A 82 0.53 10.26 13.58
N ARG A 83 0.36 8.99 13.16
CA ARG A 83 -0.96 8.43 12.88
C ARG A 83 -1.82 8.43 14.15
N VAL A 84 -2.95 9.14 14.13
CA VAL A 84 -3.96 9.12 15.19
C VAL A 84 -5.28 8.51 14.69
N ARG A 85 -5.71 7.42 15.32
CA ARG A 85 -6.95 6.71 14.95
C ARG A 85 -8.17 7.31 15.68
N LYS A 86 -8.77 8.37 15.11
CA LYS A 86 -10.00 9.00 15.66
C LYS A 86 -11.30 8.41 15.10
N GLU A 87 -11.33 8.11 13.80
CA GLU A 87 -12.52 7.65 13.08
C GLU A 87 -12.13 6.58 12.05
N ARG A 88 -13.02 5.61 11.83
CA ARG A 88 -12.85 4.63 10.75
C ARG A 88 -12.93 5.35 9.40
N TRP A 89 -11.85 5.26 8.62
CA TRP A 89 -11.68 5.94 7.33
C TRP A 89 -11.56 7.48 7.40
N GLY A 90 -11.24 8.03 8.59
CA GLY A 90 -10.94 9.45 8.75
C GLY A 90 -9.61 9.89 8.10
N PRO A 91 -9.32 11.19 8.04
CA PRO A 91 -8.04 11.67 7.52
C PRO A 91 -6.86 11.17 8.37
N ARG A 92 -5.71 10.94 7.74
CA ARG A 92 -4.52 10.36 8.38
C ARG A 92 -3.21 10.87 7.78
N THR A 93 -2.19 10.98 8.63
CA THR A 93 -0.83 11.36 8.23
C THR A 93 -0.16 10.27 7.40
N LEU A 94 -0.37 9.01 7.75
CA LEU A 94 0.11 7.85 7.00
C LEU A 94 -0.80 6.63 7.21
N ASP A 95 -0.95 5.83 6.16
CA ASP A 95 -1.54 4.49 6.14
C ASP A 95 -0.60 3.57 5.34
N LEU A 96 -0.22 2.44 5.93
CA LEU A 96 0.62 1.41 5.33
C LEU A 96 -0.11 0.07 5.36
N ASP A 97 -0.54 -0.40 4.18
CA ASP A 97 -1.29 -1.66 4.04
C ASP A 97 -0.44 -2.73 3.33
N ILE A 98 -0.29 -3.92 3.91
CA ILE A 98 0.28 -5.06 3.16
C ILE A 98 -0.75 -5.51 2.12
N LEU A 99 -0.42 -5.33 0.85
CA LEU A 99 -1.26 -5.69 -0.29
C LEU A 99 -1.07 -7.15 -0.69
N LEU A 100 0.19 -7.56 -0.81
CA LEU A 100 0.63 -8.87 -1.28
C LEU A 100 1.88 -9.29 -0.51
N PHE A 101 2.05 -10.59 -0.27
CA PHE A 101 3.20 -11.14 0.46
C PHE A 101 3.65 -12.47 -0.18
N GLY A 102 4.57 -12.38 -1.14
CA GLY A 102 4.95 -13.49 -2.01
C GLY A 102 3.72 -14.11 -2.67
N ASP A 103 3.70 -15.44 -2.69
CA ASP A 103 2.58 -16.24 -3.21
C ASP A 103 1.64 -16.71 -2.08
N GLN A 104 1.61 -16.00 -0.95
CA GLN A 104 0.79 -16.39 0.20
C GLN A 104 -0.64 -15.85 0.10
N VAL A 105 -1.58 -16.70 0.48
CA VAL A 105 -2.95 -16.31 0.82
C VAL A 105 -3.11 -16.46 2.34
N LEU A 106 -3.37 -15.35 3.02
CA LEU A 106 -3.47 -15.26 4.48
C LEU A 106 -4.87 -14.81 4.88
N ASP A 107 -5.45 -15.49 5.87
CA ASP A 107 -6.70 -15.10 6.52
C ASP A 107 -6.53 -15.14 8.04
N GLU A 108 -5.77 -14.18 8.55
CA GLU A 108 -5.49 -14.03 9.98
C GLU A 108 -6.39 -12.93 10.58
N PRO A 109 -6.71 -12.97 11.89
CA PRO A 109 -7.52 -11.94 12.54
C PRO A 109 -7.00 -10.51 12.35
N ARG A 110 -5.68 -10.34 12.21
CA ARG A 110 -5.01 -9.04 12.03
C ARG A 110 -4.63 -8.73 10.59
N LEU A 111 -4.61 -9.73 9.70
CA LEU A 111 -4.01 -9.58 8.37
C LEU A 111 -4.69 -10.50 7.34
N LYS A 112 -5.16 -9.90 6.25
CA LYS A 112 -5.65 -10.63 5.07
C LYS A 112 -4.81 -10.28 3.86
N VAL A 113 -4.28 -11.30 3.18
CA VAL A 113 -3.46 -11.15 1.98
C VAL A 113 -3.96 -12.13 0.91
N PRO A 114 -4.16 -11.73 -0.36
CA PRO A 114 -4.15 -10.35 -0.86
C PRO A 114 -5.09 -9.42 -0.10
N HIS A 115 -4.74 -8.13 -0.01
CA HIS A 115 -5.55 -7.17 0.74
C HIS A 115 -7.00 -7.17 0.21
N TYR A 116 -7.93 -7.48 1.09
CA TYR A 116 -9.32 -7.82 0.77
C TYR A 116 -10.04 -6.79 -0.11
N HIS A 117 -9.76 -5.49 0.04
CA HIS A 117 -10.35 -4.42 -0.78
C HIS A 117 -9.48 -3.91 -1.93
N MET A 118 -8.28 -4.45 -2.19
CA MET A 118 -7.41 -3.88 -3.22
C MET A 118 -8.04 -3.89 -4.63
N HIS A 119 -8.86 -4.90 -4.92
CA HIS A 119 -9.53 -5.09 -6.21
C HIS A 119 -10.49 -3.95 -6.59
N ALA A 120 -10.94 -3.14 -5.63
CA ALA A 120 -11.88 -2.06 -5.83
C ALA A 120 -11.22 -0.67 -5.71
N ARG A 121 -9.89 -0.60 -5.66
CA ARG A 121 -9.13 0.63 -5.38
C ARG A 121 -8.18 0.97 -6.53
N PRO A 122 -8.53 1.94 -7.40
CA PRO A 122 -7.66 2.31 -8.52
C PRO A 122 -6.33 2.88 -8.02
N PHE A 123 -6.36 3.67 -6.93
CA PHE A 123 -5.16 4.20 -6.26
C PHE A 123 -4.27 3.12 -5.60
N VAL A 124 -4.63 1.84 -5.69
CA VAL A 124 -3.79 0.70 -5.32
C VAL A 124 -3.35 -0.09 -6.56
N LEU A 125 -4.30 -0.39 -7.46
CA LEU A 125 -4.05 -1.25 -8.61
C LEU A 125 -3.12 -0.62 -9.66
N TYR A 126 -3.34 0.66 -10.00
CA TYR A 126 -2.52 1.33 -11.01
C TYR A 126 -1.08 1.56 -10.53
N PRO A 127 -0.82 2.03 -9.30
CA PRO A 127 0.55 2.09 -8.78
C PRO A 127 1.22 0.71 -8.69
N LEU A 128 0.49 -0.34 -8.29
CA LEU A 128 1.03 -1.70 -8.28
C LEU A 128 1.43 -2.18 -9.69
N ALA A 129 0.63 -1.86 -10.70
CA ALA A 129 0.88 -2.23 -12.09
C ALA A 129 2.17 -1.64 -12.66
N GLU A 130 2.70 -0.54 -12.09
CA GLU A 130 4.01 0.00 -12.47
C GLU A 130 5.18 -0.89 -12.02
N LEU A 131 4.96 -1.75 -11.02
CA LEU A 131 6.03 -2.50 -10.34
C LEU A 131 6.09 -3.97 -10.73
N VAL A 132 5.13 -4.46 -11.50
CA VAL A 132 4.96 -5.88 -11.84
C VAL A 132 4.81 -6.06 -13.35
N PRO A 133 5.13 -7.25 -13.90
CA PRO A 133 4.94 -7.50 -15.33
C PRO A 133 3.44 -7.49 -15.70
N GLY A 134 3.14 -7.25 -16.98
CA GLY A 134 1.75 -7.09 -17.45
C GLY A 134 0.89 -8.37 -17.33
N ASP A 135 1.51 -9.54 -17.25
CA ASP A 135 0.86 -10.84 -17.04
C ASP A 135 0.78 -11.26 -15.56
N PHE A 136 1.10 -10.33 -14.63
CA PHE A 136 1.15 -10.61 -13.19
C PHE A 136 -0.19 -11.14 -12.65
N ARG A 137 -0.08 -12.16 -11.80
CA ARG A 137 -1.19 -12.79 -11.09
C ARG A 137 -0.97 -12.69 -9.59
N LEU A 138 -2.05 -12.40 -8.87
CA LEU A 138 -2.07 -12.44 -7.42
C LEU A 138 -1.99 -13.91 -6.94
N ALA A 139 -1.59 -14.11 -5.68
CA ALA A 139 -1.51 -15.42 -5.05
C ALA A 139 -2.83 -16.22 -5.07
N ASP A 140 -3.97 -15.53 -5.13
CA ASP A 140 -5.30 -16.15 -5.24
C ASP A 140 -5.76 -16.41 -6.68
N GLY A 141 -4.85 -16.29 -7.66
CA GLY A 141 -5.08 -16.64 -9.06
C GLY A 141 -5.67 -15.51 -9.92
N ARG A 142 -6.14 -14.42 -9.31
CA ARG A 142 -6.69 -13.26 -10.05
C ARG A 142 -5.60 -12.60 -10.88
N ALA A 143 -5.91 -12.29 -12.14
CA ALA A 143 -5.00 -11.56 -13.01
C ALA A 143 -5.10 -10.05 -12.75
N LEU A 144 -3.96 -9.37 -12.59
CA LEU A 144 -3.94 -7.93 -12.36
C LEU A 144 -4.58 -7.16 -13.53
N ALA A 145 -4.37 -7.63 -14.77
CA ALA A 145 -5.00 -7.08 -15.96
C ALA A 145 -6.54 -7.06 -15.88
N GLN A 146 -7.15 -8.13 -15.34
CA GLN A 146 -8.60 -8.18 -15.15
C GLN A 146 -9.05 -7.22 -14.04
N LEU A 147 -8.31 -7.15 -12.94
CA LEU A 147 -8.61 -6.21 -11.85
C LEU A 147 -8.56 -4.75 -12.32
N LEU A 148 -7.60 -4.40 -13.18
CA LEU A 148 -7.51 -3.07 -13.80
C LEU A 148 -8.69 -2.79 -14.75
N ALA A 149 -9.13 -3.78 -15.52
CA ALA A 149 -10.29 -3.64 -16.40
C ALA A 149 -11.59 -3.43 -15.61
N ASP A 150 -11.74 -4.11 -14.48
CA ASP A 150 -12.91 -4.01 -13.59
C ASP A 150 -12.87 -2.76 -12.69
N CYS A 151 -11.71 -2.10 -12.58
CA CYS A 151 -11.48 -0.93 -11.74
C CYS A 151 -10.90 0.23 -12.56
N PRO A 152 -11.76 1.05 -13.20
CA PRO A 152 -11.32 2.07 -14.15
C PRO A 152 -10.54 3.20 -13.47
N PHE A 153 -9.65 3.85 -14.23
CA PHE A 153 -8.85 5.00 -13.82
C PHE A 153 -9.73 6.26 -13.67
N VAL A 154 -10.55 6.31 -12.62
CA VAL A 154 -11.48 7.41 -12.34
C VAL A 154 -11.10 8.09 -11.04
N GLY A 155 -11.07 9.43 -11.05
CA GLY A 155 -10.74 10.25 -9.88
C GLY A 155 -9.29 10.14 -9.42
N LEU A 156 -8.41 9.64 -10.30
CA LEU A 156 -7.00 9.38 -10.04
C LEU A 156 -6.15 10.29 -10.94
N GLU A 157 -5.10 10.88 -10.38
CA GLU A 157 -4.12 11.70 -11.10
C GLU A 157 -2.73 11.20 -10.77
N ARG A 158 -1.88 11.00 -11.78
CA ARG A 158 -0.47 10.64 -11.58
C ARG A 158 0.36 11.91 -11.48
N LEU A 159 1.16 12.04 -10.41
CA LEU A 159 2.04 13.19 -10.15
C LEU A 159 3.43 13.01 -10.78
#